data_AF-A0A444QZG0-F1
#
_entry.id   AF-A0A444QZG0-F1
#
_cell.length_a   1.000
_cell.length_b   1.000
_cell.length_c   1.000
_cell.angle_alpha   90.00
_cell.angle_beta   90.00
_cell.angle_gamma   90.00
#
_symmetry.space_group_name_H-M   'P 1'
#
loop_
_entity.id
_entity.type
_entity.pdbx_description
1 polymer ?
#
loop_
_entity_poly.entity_id
_entity_poly.type
_entity_poly.pdbx_seq_one_letter_code
_entity_poly.pdbx_strand_id
1 'polypeptide(L)' 'TGVYPLATPGGWQLIGHTSLSLFDPERDEPILLRPGDSVRFVPQKEGVC' A
#
# COMPACT_ATOMS: atom_id res chain seq x y z
N THR A 1 -0.95 12.00 -0.07
CA THR A 1 -0.52 10.80 -0.82
C THR A 1 -1.25 9.60 -0.26
N GLY A 2 -1.53 8.58 -1.07
CA GLY A 2 -2.20 7.37 -0.62
C GLY A 2 -1.75 6.17 -1.43
N VAL A 3 -2.18 4.98 -1.03
CA VAL A 3 -1.78 3.71 -1.62
C VAL A 3 -3.03 2.96 -2.05
N TYR A 4 -3.03 2.44 -3.27
CA TYR A 4 -4.08 1.54 -3.72
C TYR A 4 -3.85 0.17 -3.06
N PRO A 5 -4.78 -0.34 -2.23
CA PRO A 5 -4.61 -1.64 -1.59
C PRO A 5 -4.81 -2.81 -2.57
N LEU A 6 -5.49 -2.56 -3.70
CA LEU A 6 -5.80 -3.52 -4.76
C LEU A 6 -5.63 -2.85 -6.13
N ALA A 7 -5.44 -3.65 -7.18
CA ALA A 7 -5.39 -3.15 -8.55
C ALA A 7 -6.78 -2.65 -8.99
N THR A 8 -6.91 -1.34 -9.14
CA THR A 8 -8.14 -0.67 -9.57
C THR A 8 -7.82 0.45 -10.54
N PRO A 9 -8.69 0.76 -11.51
CA PRO A 9 -8.52 1.95 -12.33
C PRO A 9 -8.55 3.18 -11.42
N GLY A 10 -7.58 4.07 -11.60
CA GLY A 10 -7.41 5.25 -10.76
C GLY A 10 -6.84 6.43 -11.55
N GLY A 11 -7.21 7.65 -11.16
CA GLY A 11 -6.76 8.89 -11.80
C GLY A 11 -5.55 9.53 -11.11
N TRP A 12 -4.92 8.85 -10.15
CA TRP A 12 -3.78 9.41 -9.41
C TRP A 12 -2.47 9.21 -10.16
N GLN A 13 -1.56 10.18 -10.01
CA GLN A 13 -0.18 10.07 -10.49
C GLN A 13 0.58 9.07 -9.62
N LEU A 14 0.98 7.93 -10.21
CA LEU A 14 1.71 6.88 -9.52
C LEU A 14 3.19 7.25 -9.39
N ILE A 15 3.73 7.22 -8.17
CA ILE A 15 5.11 7.63 -7.86
C ILE A 15 5.98 6.48 -7.30
N GLY A 16 5.42 5.27 -7.21
CA GLY A 16 6.07 4.08 -6.67
C GLY A 16 5.05 3.00 -6.30
N HIS A 17 5.55 1.85 -5.84
CA HIS A 17 4.74 0.73 -5.34
C HIS A 17 5.38 0.15 -4.07
N THR A 18 4.63 -0.70 -3.36
CA THR A 18 5.12 -1.46 -2.21
C THR A 18 4.70 -2.91 -2.37
N SER A 19 5.54 -3.85 -1.91
CA SER A 19 5.19 -5.27 -1.80
C SER A 19 4.35 -5.58 -0.56
N LEU A 20 4.12 -4.60 0.31
CA LEU A 20 3.32 -4.75 1.51
C LEU A 20 1.82 -4.77 1.16
N SER A 21 1.15 -5.88 1.45
CA SER A 21 -0.31 -6.00 1.33
C SER A 21 -1.02 -5.15 2.38
N LEU A 22 -1.72 -4.10 1.94
CA LEU A 22 -2.55 -3.26 2.82
C LEU A 22 -3.93 -3.86 3.11
N PHE A 23 -4.41 -4.71 2.20
CA PHE A 23 -5.64 -5.46 2.34
C PHE A 23 -5.40 -6.91 1.94
N ASP A 24 -5.79 -7.84 2.81
CA ASP A 24 -5.71 -9.28 2.55
C ASP A 24 -6.88 -10.00 3.24
N PRO A 25 -7.86 -10.52 2.48
CA PRO A 25 -9.05 -11.14 3.05
C PRO A 25 -8.77 -12.47 3.77
N GLU A 26 -7.61 -13.10 3.57
CA GLU A 26 -7.26 -14.38 4.23
C GLU A 26 -6.61 -14.18 5.61
N ARG A 27 -6.29 -12.94 6.00
CA ARG A 27 -5.72 -12.63 7.33
C ARG A 27 -6.81 -12.42 8.37
N ASP A 28 -6.49 -12.78 9.62
CA ASP A 28 -7.34 -12.51 10.78
C ASP A 28 -7.69 -11.02 10.92
N GLU A 29 -6.74 -10.14 10.58
CA GLU A 29 -6.95 -8.70 10.45
C GLU A 29 -6.77 -8.27 8.98
N PRO A 30 -7.86 -8.14 8.21
CA PRO A 30 -7.76 -7.98 6.76
C PRO A 30 -7.34 -6.59 6.31
N ILE A 31 -7.37 -5.59 7.19
CA ILE A 31 -6.99 -4.21 6.90
C ILE A 31 -5.79 -3.86 7.77
N LEU A 32 -4.66 -3.55 7.13
CA LEU A 32 -3.41 -3.25 7.83
C LEU A 32 -3.40 -1.88 8.50
N LEU A 33 -4.03 -0.87 7.88
CA LEU A 33 -4.01 0.52 8.35
C LEU A 33 -5.39 0.93 8.87
N ARG A 34 -5.43 1.42 10.11
CA ARG A 34 -6.64 1.92 10.75
C ARG A 34 -6.63 3.46 10.78
N PRO A 35 -7.81 4.11 10.83
CA PRO A 35 -7.89 5.54 11.07
C PRO A 35 -7.15 5.92 12.35
N GLY A 36 -6.19 6.84 12.25
CA GLY A 36 -5.34 7.25 13.37
C GLY A 36 -3.91 6.73 13.30
N ASP A 37 -3.63 5.75 12.44
CA ASP A 37 -2.27 5.23 12.26
C ASP A 37 -1.36 6.23 11.55
N SER A 38 -0.09 6.24 11.96
CA SER A 38 0.96 7.04 11.34
C SER A 38 1.72 6.22 10.30
N VAL A 39 1.83 6.76 9.07
CA VAL A 39 2.48 6.07 7.95
C VAL A 39 3.75 6.82 7.56
N ARG A 40 4.87 6.08 7.39
CA ARG A 40 6.12 6.60 6.86
C ARG A 40 6.52 5.82 5.60
N PHE A 41 6.65 6.52 4.48
CA PHE A 41 7.20 5.96 3.26
C PHE A 41 8.74 5.92 3.38
N VAL A 42 9.32 4.74 3.17
CA VAL A 42 10.77 4.54 3.18
C VAL A 42 11.19 4.03 1.81
N PRO A 43 12.10 4.72 1.10
CA PRO A 43 12.61 4.22 -0.17
C PRO A 43 13.41 2.94 0.07
N GLN A 44 13.03 1.85 -0.60
CA GLN A 44 13.80 0.61 -0.59
C GLN A 44 14.80 0.59 -1.74
N LYS A 45 16.00 0.07 -1.47
CA LYS A 45 17.12 0.08 -2.41
C LYS A 45 17.08 -1.02 -3.48
N GLU A 46 16.10 -1.91 -3.49
CA GLU A 46 15.96 -2.95 -4.52
C GLU A 46 14.50 -3.35 -4.78
N GLY A 47 14.18 -3.62 -6.04
CA GLY A 47 12.89 -4.13 -6.52
C GLY A 47 12.66 -3.77 -7.98
N VAL A 48 12.99 -4.70 -8.88
CA VAL A 48 12.85 -4.62 -10.34
C VAL A 48 11.41 -4.23 -10.73
N CYS A 49 11.27 -3.21 -11.58
CA CYS A 49 10.00 -2.91 -12.26
C CYS A 49 9.55 -4.07 -13.15
#